data_AF-A0A820Y9U1-F1
#
_entry.id   AF-A0A820Y9U1-F1
#
_cell.length_a   1.000
_cell.length_b   1.000
_cell.length_c   1.000
_cell.angle_alpha   90.00
_cell.angle_beta   90.00
_cell.angle_gamma   90.00
#
_symmetry.space_group_name_H-M   'P 1'
#
loop_
_entity.id
_entity.type
_entity.pdbx_description
1 polymer ?
#
loop_
_entity_poly.entity_id
_entity_poly.type
_entity_poly.pdbx_seq_one_letter_code
_entity_poly.pdbx_strand_id
1 'polypeptide(L)'
;MAGRKKVLLKVIILGDSGVGKTSLMGQFVSHKFSNQYKATIGADFLTKEVQIDDRLVTMQIWDTAGQERFQSLGVAFYRGADCCILVYDVTSPTSFRSLDSWRDEFLIQAGPRDPENFPFVVIGNKTDLDNRMVTARKAQSWCSEKTNIPHFETSAKDGVNVEKAFETVARNALVREKENDITPDFIPRLEIPAPDQRTSSKKYNLHEVIFKMHVVALISGGKDSTYNMIECVRHGHEIVALANLHPNKDIDELDSYMYQSVGHEIIDLFAKAMELPLYRAEIKGDAQTTNKEYNHPVDGDEVEDLYELLEKHTIEAVSVGAIFSEYQNNRVANVCQRLNLQVLAYIWQRDQHELLNEMIESNVEAILIKTAALGLQPKQHLGKTLAEMRPILFQLAEKYGINVCGEGGEFETLTLDCSLFKHQRIVL
;
A
#
# COMPACT_ATOMS: atom_id res chain seq x y z
N MET A 1 -10.91 -29.10 14.17
CA MET A 1 -10.34 -29.01 12.80
C MET A 1 -9.93 -27.57 12.60
N ALA A 2 -8.63 -27.29 12.48
CA ALA A 2 -8.16 -25.93 12.20
C ALA A 2 -8.71 -25.50 10.83
N GLY A 3 -9.45 -24.38 10.79
CA GLY A 3 -9.97 -23.84 9.53
C GLY A 3 -8.81 -23.52 8.59
N ARG A 4 -8.78 -24.14 7.40
CA ARG A 4 -7.81 -23.78 6.36
C ARG A 4 -8.02 -22.30 6.02
N LYS A 5 -7.00 -21.47 6.26
CA LYS A 5 -6.98 -20.05 5.89
C LYS A 5 -7.24 -19.94 4.38
N LYS A 6 -8.25 -19.16 3.98
CA LYS A 6 -8.50 -18.88 2.56
C LYS A 6 -7.30 -18.08 2.02
N VAL A 7 -6.75 -18.51 0.88
CA VAL A 7 -5.62 -17.82 0.25
C VAL A 7 -6.17 -16.88 -0.82
N LEU A 8 -5.84 -15.60 -0.71
CA LEU A 8 -6.23 -14.55 -1.63
C LEU A 8 -4.98 -14.14 -2.42
N LEU A 9 -5.05 -14.11 -3.75
CA LEU A 9 -3.95 -13.66 -4.60
C LEU A 9 -4.37 -12.49 -5.48
N LYS A 10 -3.68 -11.36 -5.38
CA LYS A 10 -3.80 -10.21 -6.26
C LYS A 10 -2.92 -10.40 -7.49
N VAL A 11 -3.56 -10.54 -8.66
CA VAL A 11 -2.93 -10.77 -9.95
C VAL A 11 -3.10 -9.54 -10.83
N ILE A 12 -1.99 -8.94 -11.28
CA ILE A 12 -2.04 -7.79 -12.19
C ILE A 12 -1.81 -8.24 -13.64
N ILE A 13 -2.62 -7.79 -14.59
CA ILE A 13 -2.41 -8.04 -16.02
C ILE A 13 -1.96 -6.74 -16.70
N LEU A 14 -0.75 -6.77 -17.29
CA LEU A 14 -0.14 -5.62 -17.98
C LEU A 14 0.15 -5.92 -19.45
N GLY A 15 0.35 -4.86 -20.24
CA GLY A 15 0.61 -4.92 -21.68
C GLY A 15 -0.13 -3.83 -22.44
N ASP A 16 0.24 -3.61 -23.70
CA ASP A 16 -0.29 -2.52 -24.52
C ASP A 16 -1.82 -2.58 -24.69
N SER A 17 -2.42 -1.44 -25.04
CA SER A 17 -3.83 -1.37 -25.39
C SER A 17 -4.15 -2.29 -26.57
N GLY A 18 -5.22 -3.07 -26.46
CA GLY A 18 -5.68 -3.95 -27.55
C GLY A 18 -4.97 -5.30 -27.68
N VAL A 19 -4.00 -5.64 -26.82
CA VAL A 19 -3.37 -6.99 -26.82
C VAL A 19 -4.30 -8.10 -26.35
N GLY A 20 -5.43 -7.75 -25.71
CA GLY A 20 -6.49 -8.68 -25.31
C GLY A 20 -6.49 -9.07 -23.82
N LYS A 21 -5.93 -8.24 -22.95
CA LYS A 21 -5.94 -8.43 -21.47
C LYS A 21 -7.35 -8.64 -20.91
N THR A 22 -8.28 -7.74 -21.22
CA THR A 22 -9.70 -7.85 -20.84
C THR A 22 -10.35 -9.12 -21.37
N SER A 23 -10.03 -9.54 -22.60
CA SER A 23 -10.55 -10.76 -23.19
C SER A 23 -9.99 -12.01 -22.50
N LEU A 24 -8.72 -12.02 -22.13
CA LEU A 24 -8.11 -13.11 -21.36
C LEU A 24 -8.74 -13.21 -19.97
N MET A 25 -8.91 -12.09 -19.27
CA MET A 25 -9.59 -12.04 -17.98
C MET A 25 -11.04 -12.56 -18.10
N GLY A 26 -11.80 -12.07 -19.07
CA GLY A 26 -13.19 -12.51 -19.32
C GLY A 26 -13.30 -13.99 -19.67
N GLN A 27 -12.38 -14.49 -20.50
CA GLN A 27 -12.32 -15.90 -20.88
C GLN A 27 -11.96 -16.79 -19.70
N PHE A 28 -11.02 -16.38 -18.86
CA PHE A 28 -10.65 -17.13 -17.66
C PHE A 28 -11.78 -17.16 -16.62
N VAL A 29 -12.40 -16.00 -16.35
CA VAL A 29 -13.39 -15.86 -15.29
C VAL A 29 -14.75 -16.42 -15.67
N SER A 30 -15.19 -16.18 -16.91
CA SER A 30 -16.57 -16.42 -17.31
C SER A 30 -16.74 -17.30 -18.56
N HIS A 31 -15.64 -17.78 -19.15
CA HIS A 31 -15.63 -18.50 -20.44
C HIS A 31 -16.39 -17.74 -21.54
N LYS A 32 -16.30 -16.41 -21.53
CA LYS A 32 -16.94 -15.51 -22.50
C LYS A 32 -15.89 -14.72 -23.24
N PHE A 33 -16.09 -14.65 -24.56
CA PHE A 33 -15.36 -13.79 -25.46
C PHE A 33 -16.31 -12.84 -26.20
N SER A 34 -15.89 -11.59 -26.40
CA SER A 34 -16.63 -10.57 -27.15
C SER A 34 -15.75 -10.00 -28.25
N ASN A 35 -16.28 -9.93 -29.46
CA ASN A 35 -15.63 -9.28 -30.61
C ASN A 35 -15.72 -7.75 -30.58
N GLN A 36 -16.51 -7.16 -29.68
CA GLN A 36 -16.61 -5.70 -29.57
C GLN A 36 -15.45 -5.15 -28.74
N TYR A 37 -14.53 -4.44 -29.39
CA TYR A 37 -13.47 -3.72 -28.71
C TYR A 37 -14.06 -2.56 -27.88
N LYS A 38 -13.79 -2.57 -26.57
CA LYS A 38 -14.01 -1.45 -25.65
C LYS A 38 -12.71 -1.20 -24.91
N ALA A 39 -12.25 0.04 -24.87
CA ALA A 39 -11.05 0.40 -24.11
C ALA A 39 -11.33 0.33 -22.61
N THR A 40 -10.47 -0.35 -21.85
CA THR A 40 -10.48 -0.31 -20.38
C THR A 40 -10.08 1.10 -19.93
N ILE A 41 -10.86 1.70 -19.04
CA ILE A 41 -10.58 3.01 -18.45
C ILE A 41 -10.04 2.77 -17.03
N GLY A 42 -8.78 3.14 -16.76
CA GLY A 42 -8.15 2.89 -15.46
C GLY A 42 -7.81 1.41 -15.24
N ALA A 43 -8.54 0.73 -14.35
CA ALA A 43 -8.44 -0.70 -14.14
C ALA A 43 -9.84 -1.31 -13.88
N ASP A 44 -10.08 -2.51 -14.39
CA ASP A 44 -11.22 -3.36 -14.06
C ASP A 44 -10.70 -4.59 -13.31
N PHE A 45 -11.51 -5.22 -12.46
CA PHE A 45 -11.07 -6.45 -11.83
C PHE A 45 -12.20 -7.46 -11.69
N LEU A 46 -11.82 -8.73 -11.74
CA LEU A 46 -12.72 -9.84 -11.51
C LEU A 46 -12.11 -10.82 -10.51
N THR A 47 -12.97 -11.50 -9.76
CA THR A 47 -12.54 -12.55 -8.83
C THR A 47 -12.92 -13.93 -9.39
N LYS A 48 -12.00 -14.90 -9.30
CA LYS A 48 -12.29 -16.32 -9.57
C LYS A 48 -11.69 -17.18 -8.47
N GLU A 49 -12.49 -18.10 -7.93
CA GLU A 49 -11.98 -19.18 -7.08
C GLU A 49 -11.44 -20.31 -7.96
N VAL A 50 -10.22 -20.75 -7.68
CA VAL A 50 -9.51 -21.78 -8.45
C VAL A 50 -8.89 -22.76 -7.45
N GLN A 51 -8.97 -24.04 -7.77
CA GLN A 51 -8.29 -25.07 -6.99
C GLN A 51 -6.89 -25.27 -7.57
N ILE A 52 -5.87 -24.79 -6.86
CA ILE A 52 -4.46 -24.96 -7.21
C ILE A 52 -3.88 -26.04 -6.30
N ASP A 53 -3.59 -27.19 -6.90
CA ASP A 53 -3.21 -28.42 -6.18
C ASP A 53 -4.28 -28.77 -5.12
N ASP A 54 -3.94 -28.80 -3.83
CA ASP A 54 -4.89 -29.10 -2.73
C ASP A 54 -5.43 -27.85 -2.00
N ARG A 55 -5.20 -26.65 -2.57
CA ARG A 55 -5.58 -25.36 -1.97
C ARG A 55 -6.65 -24.66 -2.82
N LEU A 56 -7.72 -24.23 -2.16
CA LEU A 56 -8.69 -23.31 -2.77
C LEU A 56 -8.13 -21.89 -2.66
N VAL A 57 -7.95 -21.25 -3.81
CA VAL A 57 -7.35 -19.92 -3.93
C VAL A 57 -8.35 -18.98 -4.58
N THR A 58 -8.53 -17.80 -3.98
CA THR A 58 -9.34 -16.73 -4.55
C THR A 58 -8.41 -15.78 -5.28
N MET A 59 -8.46 -15.76 -6.61
CA MET A 59 -7.66 -14.85 -7.44
C MET A 59 -8.43 -13.55 -7.69
N GLN A 60 -7.88 -12.40 -7.27
CA GLN A 60 -8.32 -11.06 -7.63
C GLN A 60 -7.51 -10.57 -8.83
N ILE A 61 -8.12 -10.56 -10.00
CA ILE A 61 -7.45 -10.30 -11.27
C ILE A 61 -7.73 -8.88 -11.71
N TRP A 62 -6.70 -8.04 -11.75
CA TRP A 62 -6.76 -6.64 -12.13
C TRP A 62 -6.32 -6.47 -13.59
N ASP A 63 -7.28 -6.19 -14.47
CA ASP A 63 -7.07 -5.79 -15.86
C ASP A 63 -6.83 -4.28 -15.94
N THR A 64 -5.61 -3.88 -16.31
CA THR A 64 -5.24 -2.46 -16.35
C THR A 64 -5.39 -1.88 -17.77
N ALA A 65 -5.62 -0.58 -17.86
CA ALA A 65 -5.59 0.13 -19.12
C ALA A 65 -4.16 0.11 -19.67
N GLY A 66 -3.99 -0.43 -20.89
CA GLY A 66 -2.68 -0.50 -21.56
C GLY A 66 -2.26 0.78 -22.26
N GLN A 67 -2.70 1.94 -21.78
CA GLN A 67 -2.34 3.25 -22.32
C GLN A 67 -1.38 3.94 -21.37
N GLU A 68 -0.31 4.48 -21.93
CA GLU A 68 0.73 5.29 -21.29
C GLU A 68 0.16 6.49 -20.51
N ARG A 69 -1.03 6.98 -20.86
CA ARG A 69 -1.70 8.10 -20.17
C ARG A 69 -2.18 7.76 -18.74
N PHE A 70 -2.16 6.50 -18.33
CA PHE A 70 -2.57 6.06 -16.99
C PHE A 70 -1.40 5.58 -16.10
N GLN A 71 -0.14 5.80 -16.52
CA GLN A 71 1.05 5.39 -15.77
C GLN A 71 1.09 5.97 -14.35
N SER A 72 0.60 7.20 -14.13
CA SER A 72 0.53 7.82 -12.80
C SER A 72 -0.43 7.12 -11.83
N LEU A 73 -1.34 6.26 -12.32
CA LEU A 73 -2.25 5.46 -11.48
C LEU A 73 -1.68 4.08 -11.13
N GLY A 74 -0.55 3.69 -11.73
CA GLY A 74 -0.02 2.33 -11.61
C GLY A 74 0.42 1.97 -10.19
N VAL A 75 0.94 2.93 -9.41
CA VAL A 75 1.27 2.73 -7.97
C VAL A 75 0.06 2.24 -7.17
N ALA A 76 -1.10 2.87 -7.35
CA ALA A 76 -2.33 2.50 -6.63
C ALA A 76 -2.83 1.10 -7.03
N PHE A 77 -2.66 0.70 -8.30
CA PHE A 77 -3.14 -0.59 -8.78
C PHE A 77 -2.16 -1.74 -8.50
N TYR A 78 -0.85 -1.51 -8.63
CA TYR A 78 0.15 -2.59 -8.59
C TYR A 78 0.59 -2.94 -7.17
N ARG A 79 0.45 -2.01 -6.22
CA ARG A 79 0.83 -2.24 -4.82
C ARG A 79 0.11 -3.44 -4.23
N GLY A 80 0.86 -4.31 -3.56
CA GLY A 80 0.35 -5.54 -2.95
C GLY A 80 0.01 -6.63 -3.97
N ALA A 81 0.50 -6.54 -5.21
CA ALA A 81 0.40 -7.63 -6.17
C ALA A 81 1.22 -8.84 -5.70
N ASP A 82 0.63 -10.02 -5.75
CA ASP A 82 1.29 -11.29 -5.46
C ASP A 82 1.97 -11.87 -6.70
N CYS A 83 1.43 -11.56 -7.88
CA CYS A 83 2.00 -11.93 -9.16
C CYS A 83 1.52 -11.05 -10.32
N CYS A 84 2.22 -11.13 -11.45
CA CYS A 84 1.92 -10.31 -12.64
C CYS A 84 1.94 -11.14 -13.92
N ILE A 85 0.98 -10.86 -14.80
CA ILE A 85 0.87 -11.43 -16.15
C ILE A 85 1.21 -10.33 -17.16
N LEU A 86 2.24 -10.56 -17.97
CA LEU A 86 2.66 -9.67 -19.05
C LEU A 86 2.10 -10.17 -20.38
N VAL A 87 1.30 -9.36 -21.06
CA VAL A 87 0.58 -9.76 -22.28
C VAL A 87 1.07 -9.00 -23.50
N TYR A 88 1.37 -9.73 -24.57
CA TYR A 88 1.60 -9.16 -25.90
C TYR A 88 0.71 -9.85 -26.95
N ASP A 89 0.55 -9.22 -28.10
CA ASP A 89 -0.16 -9.77 -29.26
C ASP A 89 0.86 -10.39 -30.22
N VAL A 90 0.68 -11.67 -30.58
CA VAL A 90 1.61 -12.39 -31.48
C VAL A 90 1.71 -11.77 -32.88
N THR A 91 0.74 -10.94 -33.26
CA THR A 91 0.71 -10.20 -34.53
C THR A 91 1.35 -8.81 -34.44
N SER A 92 1.71 -8.33 -33.23
CA SER A 92 2.24 -6.98 -33.00
C SER A 92 3.64 -7.02 -32.36
N PRO A 93 4.73 -6.86 -33.14
CA PRO A 93 6.09 -6.80 -32.61
C PRO A 93 6.33 -5.64 -31.64
N THR A 94 5.59 -4.54 -31.79
CA THR A 94 5.69 -3.40 -30.86
C THR A 94 5.22 -3.79 -29.48
N SER A 95 4.06 -4.46 -29.37
CA SER A 95 3.55 -4.91 -28.06
C SER A 95 4.50 -5.86 -27.33
N PHE A 96 5.26 -6.66 -28.08
CA PHE A 96 6.29 -7.52 -27.50
C PHE A 96 7.51 -6.73 -27.00
N ARG A 97 7.94 -5.69 -27.73
CA ARG A 97 9.05 -4.82 -27.29
C ARG A 97 8.68 -4.01 -26.04
N SER A 98 7.42 -3.60 -25.92
CA SER A 98 6.93 -2.86 -24.75
C SER A 98 6.98 -3.67 -23.45
N LEU A 99 7.14 -4.99 -23.51
CA LEU A 99 7.18 -5.85 -22.31
C LEU A 99 8.33 -5.50 -21.36
N ASP A 100 9.48 -5.07 -21.89
CA ASP A 100 10.58 -4.58 -21.05
C ASP A 100 10.12 -3.40 -20.19
N SER A 101 9.53 -2.37 -20.82
CA SER A 101 9.01 -1.20 -20.11
C SER A 101 7.91 -1.56 -19.11
N TRP A 102 6.96 -2.41 -19.49
CA TRP A 102 5.88 -2.84 -18.60
C TRP A 102 6.38 -3.59 -17.37
N ARG A 103 7.39 -4.46 -17.54
CA ARG A 103 8.00 -5.20 -16.44
C ARG A 103 8.75 -4.27 -15.50
N ASP A 104 9.63 -3.43 -16.06
CA ASP A 104 10.48 -2.55 -15.27
C ASP A 104 9.63 -1.52 -14.50
N GLU A 105 8.61 -0.95 -15.15
CA GLU A 105 7.66 -0.03 -14.52
C GLU A 105 6.87 -0.71 -13.39
N PHE A 106 6.40 -1.95 -13.61
CA PHE A 106 5.73 -2.71 -12.56
C PHE A 106 6.64 -2.94 -11.36
N LEU A 107 7.89 -3.36 -11.58
CA LEU A 107 8.82 -3.61 -10.48
C LEU A 107 9.11 -2.34 -9.66
N ILE A 108 9.21 -1.20 -10.34
CA ILE A 108 9.40 0.10 -9.69
C ILE A 108 8.16 0.50 -8.87
N GLN A 109 6.97 0.48 -9.48
CA GLN A 109 5.75 1.01 -8.87
C GLN A 109 5.11 0.05 -7.86
N ALA A 110 5.20 -1.27 -8.06
CA ALA A 110 4.65 -2.26 -7.14
C ALA A 110 5.55 -2.47 -5.91
N GLY A 111 6.86 -2.25 -6.06
CA GLY A 111 7.87 -2.42 -5.01
C GLY A 111 7.82 -3.79 -4.32
N PRO A 112 7.81 -4.93 -5.04
CA PRO A 112 7.72 -6.25 -4.43
C PRO A 112 8.95 -6.53 -3.56
N ARG A 113 8.77 -7.29 -2.47
CA ARG A 113 9.83 -7.59 -1.48
C ARG A 113 11.09 -8.22 -2.08
N ASP A 114 10.91 -9.06 -3.09
CA ASP A 114 11.98 -9.70 -3.84
C ASP A 114 11.60 -9.58 -5.33
N PRO A 115 12.12 -8.54 -6.02
CA PRO A 115 11.89 -8.26 -7.42
C PRO A 115 12.46 -9.31 -8.38
N GLU A 116 13.60 -9.92 -8.03
CA GLU A 116 14.32 -10.86 -8.89
C GLU A 116 13.52 -12.17 -9.07
N ASN A 117 12.88 -12.63 -7.99
CA ASN A 117 12.04 -13.83 -8.01
C ASN A 117 10.54 -13.50 -7.95
N PHE A 118 10.13 -12.29 -8.38
CA PHE A 118 8.71 -11.95 -8.45
C PHE A 118 7.97 -12.85 -9.45
N PRO A 119 6.81 -13.44 -9.09
CA PRO A 119 6.14 -14.38 -9.98
C PRO A 119 5.55 -13.66 -11.19
N PHE A 120 6.23 -13.78 -12.33
CA PHE A 120 5.73 -13.35 -13.63
C PHE A 120 5.27 -14.53 -14.47
N VAL A 121 4.33 -14.29 -15.37
CA VAL A 121 4.04 -15.14 -16.54
C VAL A 121 3.89 -14.25 -17.77
N VAL A 122 4.49 -14.66 -18.90
CA VAL A 122 4.33 -13.97 -20.19
C VAL A 122 3.31 -14.70 -21.05
N ILE A 123 2.35 -13.97 -21.59
CA ILE A 123 1.31 -14.47 -22.50
C ILE A 123 1.46 -13.83 -23.89
N GLY A 124 1.71 -14.66 -24.89
CA GLY A 124 1.55 -14.31 -26.30
C GLY A 124 0.13 -14.62 -26.78
N ASN A 125 -0.72 -13.60 -26.83
CA ASN A 125 -2.14 -13.77 -27.12
C ASN A 125 -2.46 -13.65 -28.63
N LYS A 126 -3.68 -14.06 -29.01
CA LYS A 126 -4.24 -14.03 -30.37
C LYS A 126 -3.60 -15.02 -31.34
N THR A 127 -3.27 -16.22 -30.86
CA THR A 127 -2.77 -17.31 -31.71
C THR A 127 -3.78 -17.81 -32.75
N ASP A 128 -5.06 -17.44 -32.61
CA ASP A 128 -6.12 -17.71 -33.58
C ASP A 128 -6.03 -16.86 -34.86
N LEU A 129 -5.11 -15.88 -34.91
CA LEU A 129 -4.86 -15.06 -36.08
C LEU A 129 -3.68 -15.58 -36.91
N ASP A 130 -3.83 -15.63 -38.24
CA ASP A 130 -2.83 -16.18 -39.15
C ASP A 130 -1.64 -15.24 -39.44
N ASN A 131 -1.75 -13.94 -39.11
CA ASN A 131 -0.74 -12.91 -39.40
C ASN A 131 0.31 -12.75 -38.29
N ARG A 132 0.83 -13.87 -37.78
CA ARG A 132 1.87 -13.87 -36.73
C ARG A 132 3.13 -13.12 -37.16
N MET A 133 3.62 -12.26 -36.27
CA MET A 133 4.87 -11.51 -36.46
C MET A 133 5.90 -11.72 -35.33
N VAL A 134 5.50 -12.30 -34.20
CA VAL A 134 6.39 -12.69 -33.09
C VAL A 134 6.43 -14.20 -32.97
N THR A 135 7.62 -14.78 -33.09
CA THR A 135 7.82 -16.24 -33.01
C THR A 135 7.93 -16.69 -31.55
N ALA A 136 7.43 -17.90 -31.26
CA ALA A 136 7.54 -18.50 -29.93
C ALA A 136 8.99 -18.54 -29.44
N ARG A 137 9.94 -18.88 -30.32
CA ARG A 137 11.38 -18.91 -29.99
C ARG A 137 11.91 -17.55 -29.50
N LYS A 138 11.48 -16.45 -30.13
CA LYS A 138 11.89 -15.10 -29.73
C LYS A 138 11.35 -14.75 -28.34
N ALA A 139 10.08 -15.06 -28.09
CA ALA A 139 9.46 -14.83 -26.79
C ALA A 139 10.10 -15.68 -25.67
N GLN A 140 10.35 -16.97 -25.93
CA GLN A 140 11.03 -17.86 -25.00
C GLN A 140 12.46 -17.42 -24.68
N SER A 141 13.19 -16.91 -25.67
CA SER A 141 14.56 -16.39 -25.44
C SER A 141 14.54 -15.20 -24.48
N TRP A 142 13.65 -14.23 -24.72
CA TRP A 142 13.47 -13.08 -23.83
C TRP A 142 13.08 -13.53 -22.41
N CYS A 143 12.14 -14.47 -22.28
CA CYS A 143 11.72 -14.98 -20.97
C CYS A 143 12.87 -15.69 -20.22
N SER A 144 13.73 -16.40 -20.94
CA SER A 144 14.90 -17.07 -20.37
C SER A 144 15.93 -16.07 -19.83
N GLU A 145 16.17 -14.98 -20.55
CA GLU A 145 17.11 -13.92 -20.17
C GLU A 145 16.66 -13.13 -18.92
N LYS A 146 15.34 -13.00 -18.69
CA LYS A 146 14.81 -12.08 -17.66
C LYS A 146 14.61 -12.69 -16.28
N THR A 147 14.69 -14.02 -16.13
CA THR A 147 14.71 -14.87 -14.90
C THR A 147 14.00 -16.23 -15.14
N ASN A 148 14.06 -16.76 -16.37
CA ASN A 148 13.33 -17.98 -16.76
C ASN A 148 11.80 -17.90 -16.51
N ILE A 149 11.20 -16.80 -16.96
CA ILE A 149 9.78 -16.53 -16.80
C ILE A 149 8.96 -17.54 -17.62
N PRO A 150 7.92 -18.20 -17.06
CA PRO A 150 7.05 -19.07 -17.86
C PRO A 150 6.34 -18.32 -19.00
N HIS A 151 6.38 -18.90 -20.20
CA HIS A 151 5.74 -18.35 -21.40
C HIS A 151 4.62 -19.25 -21.90
N PHE A 152 3.47 -18.67 -22.22
CA PHE A 152 2.33 -19.35 -22.83
C PHE A 152 1.87 -18.63 -24.08
N GLU A 153 1.56 -19.38 -25.13
CA GLU A 153 0.82 -18.86 -26.26
C GLU A 153 -0.67 -19.18 -26.09
N THR A 154 -1.52 -18.15 -26.20
CA THR A 154 -2.95 -18.25 -25.89
C THR A 154 -3.83 -17.70 -27.00
N SER A 155 -5.07 -18.18 -27.03
CA SER A 155 -6.16 -17.49 -27.70
C SER A 155 -7.26 -17.23 -26.68
N ALA A 156 -7.50 -15.96 -26.37
CA ALA A 156 -8.67 -15.56 -25.58
C ALA A 156 -10.00 -15.92 -26.27
N LYS A 157 -10.01 -15.97 -27.61
CA LYS A 157 -11.19 -16.33 -28.41
C LYS A 157 -11.52 -17.81 -28.31
N ASP A 158 -10.51 -18.66 -28.47
CA ASP A 158 -10.69 -20.12 -28.50
C ASP A 158 -10.46 -20.77 -27.12
N GLY A 159 -10.04 -19.99 -26.11
CA GLY A 159 -9.73 -20.47 -24.76
C GLY A 159 -8.41 -21.23 -24.64
N VAL A 160 -7.59 -21.26 -25.69
CA VAL A 160 -6.34 -22.04 -25.73
C VAL A 160 -5.36 -21.54 -24.68
N ASN A 161 -4.92 -22.45 -23.81
CA ASN A 161 -3.92 -22.26 -22.74
C ASN A 161 -4.21 -21.15 -21.71
N VAL A 162 -5.39 -20.51 -21.74
CA VAL A 162 -5.73 -19.41 -20.82
C VAL A 162 -5.72 -19.91 -19.38
N GLU A 163 -6.42 -21.00 -19.08
CA GLU A 163 -6.51 -21.55 -17.72
C GLU A 163 -5.14 -21.96 -17.19
N LYS A 164 -4.36 -22.67 -18.00
CA LYS A 164 -3.01 -23.10 -17.65
C LYS A 164 -2.06 -21.94 -17.31
N ALA A 165 -2.16 -20.81 -18.02
CA ALA A 165 -1.34 -19.64 -17.75
C ALA A 165 -1.66 -19.01 -16.39
N PHE A 166 -2.95 -18.82 -16.09
CA PHE A 166 -3.41 -18.25 -14.81
C PHE A 166 -3.15 -19.19 -13.63
N GLU A 167 -3.33 -20.50 -13.79
CA GLU A 167 -3.00 -21.48 -12.74
C GLU A 167 -1.49 -21.52 -12.46
N THR A 168 -0.66 -21.37 -13.49
CA THR A 168 0.80 -21.37 -13.33
C THR A 168 1.27 -20.15 -12.54
N VAL A 169 0.76 -18.96 -12.85
CA VAL A 169 1.14 -17.76 -12.09
C VAL A 169 0.66 -17.85 -10.62
N ALA A 170 -0.54 -18.39 -10.40
CA ALA A 170 -1.06 -18.61 -9.05
C ALA A 170 -0.21 -19.61 -8.27
N ARG A 171 0.16 -20.75 -8.87
CA ARG A 171 1.03 -21.76 -8.24
C ARG A 171 2.37 -21.16 -7.82
N ASN A 172 2.99 -20.37 -8.69
CA ASN A 172 4.29 -19.75 -8.41
C ASN A 172 4.19 -18.76 -7.22
N ALA A 173 3.11 -17.97 -7.13
CA ALA A 173 2.88 -17.08 -5.99
C ALA A 173 2.69 -17.86 -4.67
N LEU A 174 1.98 -18.99 -4.68
CA LEU A 174 1.75 -19.82 -3.49
C LEU A 174 3.01 -20.51 -2.95
N VAL A 175 3.95 -20.88 -3.83
CA VAL A 175 5.24 -21.47 -3.40
C VAL A 175 6.01 -20.44 -2.59
N ARG A 176 6.03 -19.19 -3.05
CA ARG A 176 6.70 -18.08 -2.39
C ARG A 176 6.08 -17.70 -1.05
N GLU A 177 4.75 -17.73 -0.92
CA GLU A 177 4.10 -17.56 0.40
C GLU A 177 4.61 -18.57 1.43
N LYS A 178 4.78 -19.84 1.05
CA LYS A 178 5.28 -20.88 1.96
C LYS A 178 6.73 -20.66 2.36
N GLU A 179 7.58 -20.15 1.47
CA GLU A 179 8.99 -19.88 1.77
C GLU A 179 9.13 -18.71 2.76
N ASN A 180 8.30 -17.67 2.62
CA ASN A 180 8.25 -16.55 3.57
C ASN A 180 7.69 -16.93 4.95
N ASP A 181 6.84 -17.96 5.04
CA ASP A 181 6.37 -18.52 6.32
C ASP A 181 7.45 -19.38 7.04
N ILE A 182 8.51 -19.81 6.34
CA ILE A 182 9.54 -20.73 6.84
C ILE A 182 10.80 -20.00 7.31
N THR A 183 11.00 -18.73 6.95
CA THR A 183 12.00 -17.85 7.56
C THR A 183 11.35 -17.00 8.65
N PRO A 184 11.33 -17.45 9.92
CA PRO A 184 11.06 -16.51 11.00
C PRO A 184 12.27 -15.59 11.07
N ASP A 185 12.15 -14.40 10.50
CA ASP A 185 12.99 -13.29 10.90
C ASP A 185 12.88 -13.19 12.43
N PHE A 186 13.96 -13.60 13.09
CA PHE A 186 14.16 -13.45 14.52
C PHE A 186 14.31 -11.95 14.81
N ILE A 187 13.20 -11.23 14.78
CA ILE A 187 13.03 -10.00 15.54
C ILE A 187 12.55 -10.47 16.92
N PRO A 188 13.29 -10.26 18.02
CA PRO A 188 12.82 -10.66 19.33
C PRO A 188 11.52 -9.91 19.61
N ARG A 189 10.39 -10.64 19.56
CA ARG A 189 9.16 -10.20 20.23
C ARG A 189 9.51 -10.05 21.70
N LEU A 190 9.43 -8.84 22.22
CA LEU A 190 9.23 -8.66 23.66
C LEU A 190 7.85 -9.25 23.97
N GLU A 191 7.84 -10.54 24.34
CA GLU A 191 6.65 -11.16 24.91
C GLU A 191 6.44 -10.56 26.30
N ILE A 192 5.33 -9.84 26.47
CA ILE A 192 4.79 -9.53 27.78
C ILE A 192 4.31 -10.86 28.37
N PRO A 193 4.87 -11.35 29.48
CA PRO A 193 4.51 -12.66 30.01
C PRO A 193 3.05 -12.64 30.49
N ALA A 194 2.27 -13.61 30.04
CA ALA A 194 0.91 -13.81 30.54
C ALA A 194 0.95 -14.08 32.07
N PRO A 195 -0.01 -13.54 32.85
CA PRO A 195 0.00 -13.71 34.30
C PRO A 195 -0.25 -15.17 34.67
N ASP A 196 0.74 -15.79 35.29
CA ASP A 196 0.66 -17.17 35.79
C ASP A 196 -0.36 -17.25 36.94
N GLN A 197 -1.49 -17.90 36.69
CA GLN A 197 -2.50 -18.19 37.70
C GLN A 197 -2.08 -19.40 38.52
N ARG A 198 -1.11 -19.23 39.43
CA ARG A 198 -0.90 -20.05 40.65
C ARG A 198 0.32 -19.55 41.41
N THR A 199 0.09 -18.70 42.40
CA THR A 199 0.57 -18.88 43.80
C THR A 199 0.22 -17.65 44.62
N SER A 200 -0.37 -17.92 45.76
CA SER A 200 -0.79 -16.96 46.77
C SER A 200 0.40 -16.28 47.44
N SER A 201 0.17 -15.03 47.84
CA SER A 201 0.92 -14.25 48.84
C SER A 201 2.34 -13.82 48.50
N LYS A 202 2.47 -12.73 47.75
CA LYS A 202 3.39 -11.62 48.03
C LYS A 202 2.91 -10.39 47.24
N LYS A 203 2.55 -9.32 47.96
CA LYS A 203 2.25 -8.01 47.35
C LYS A 203 3.53 -7.48 46.73
N TYR A 204 3.67 -7.57 45.41
CA TYR A 204 4.61 -6.74 44.66
C TYR A 204 3.84 -5.49 44.23
N ASN A 205 4.24 -4.33 44.75
CA ASN A 205 3.90 -3.04 44.14
C ASN A 205 4.69 -2.96 42.82
N LEU A 206 4.10 -3.42 41.72
CA LEU A 206 4.56 -3.11 40.37
C LEU A 206 3.88 -1.80 39.94
N HIS A 207 4.43 -0.68 40.39
CA HIS A 207 4.40 0.50 39.53
C HIS A 207 5.34 0.18 38.36
N GLU A 208 4.80 -0.17 37.20
CA GLU A 208 5.56 -0.02 35.96
C GLU A 208 6.00 1.43 35.92
N VAL A 209 7.31 1.65 35.98
CA VAL A 209 7.90 2.96 35.72
C VAL A 209 7.75 3.16 34.21
N ILE A 210 6.58 3.65 33.79
CA ILE A 210 6.38 4.14 32.43
C ILE A 210 7.31 5.35 32.29
N PHE A 211 8.39 5.19 31.53
CA PHE A 211 9.27 6.30 31.20
C PHE A 211 8.51 7.25 30.29
N LYS A 212 8.09 8.38 30.85
CA LYS A 212 7.50 9.49 30.11
C LYS A 212 8.58 10.10 29.22
N MET A 213 8.34 10.10 27.91
CA MET A 213 9.22 10.73 26.92
C MET A 213 8.59 12.02 26.42
N HIS A 214 9.42 12.98 26.04
CA HIS A 214 9.05 14.17 25.28
C HIS A 214 9.09 13.86 23.78
N VAL A 215 7.90 13.79 23.19
CA VAL A 215 7.66 13.31 21.84
C VAL A 215 7.36 14.47 20.91
N VAL A 216 7.98 14.47 19.73
CA VAL A 216 7.51 15.25 18.59
C VAL A 216 6.62 14.39 17.72
N ALA A 217 5.43 14.87 17.40
CA ALA A 217 4.53 14.16 16.51
C ALA A 217 4.68 14.61 15.06
N LEU A 218 5.02 13.69 14.16
CA LEU A 218 4.89 13.93 12.73
C LEU A 218 3.41 13.93 12.38
N ILE A 219 2.91 15.06 11.87
CA ILE A 219 1.49 15.23 11.55
C ILE A 219 1.26 15.48 10.07
N SER A 220 0.21 14.85 9.55
CA SER A 220 -0.29 15.05 8.19
C SER A 220 -1.62 15.82 8.17
N GLY A 221 -2.26 15.97 9.32
CA GLY A 221 -3.63 16.47 9.46
C GLY A 221 -4.70 15.36 9.34
N GLY A 222 -4.30 14.14 9.01
CA GLY A 222 -5.20 12.99 8.89
C GLY A 222 -5.44 12.21 10.18
N LYS A 223 -6.29 11.19 10.06
CA LYS A 223 -6.68 10.29 11.15
C LYS A 223 -5.51 9.52 11.76
N ASP A 224 -4.52 9.10 10.95
CA ASP A 224 -3.50 8.14 11.39
C ASP A 224 -2.47 8.80 12.31
N SER A 225 -1.94 9.95 11.89
CA SER A 225 -1.06 10.75 12.75
C SER A 225 -1.78 11.17 14.03
N THR A 226 -3.07 11.51 13.93
CA THR A 226 -3.86 11.92 15.10
C THR A 226 -4.06 10.78 16.09
N TYR A 227 -4.43 9.60 15.60
CA TYR A 227 -4.66 8.44 16.46
C TYR A 227 -3.36 7.94 17.09
N ASN A 228 -2.24 7.93 16.35
CA ASN A 228 -0.96 7.55 16.93
C ASN A 228 -0.48 8.52 18.03
N MET A 229 -0.79 9.82 17.93
CA MET A 229 -0.56 10.76 19.04
C MET A 229 -1.38 10.41 20.28
N ILE A 230 -2.65 10.04 20.11
CA ILE A 230 -3.52 9.59 21.22
C ILE A 230 -2.91 8.36 21.88
N GLU A 231 -2.41 7.40 21.09
CA GLU A 231 -1.71 6.23 21.62
C GLU A 231 -0.42 6.59 22.37
N CYS A 232 0.38 7.56 21.90
CA CYS A 232 1.55 8.03 22.63
C CYS A 232 1.18 8.55 24.03
N VAL A 233 0.09 9.33 24.13
CA VAL A 233 -0.40 9.85 25.42
C VAL A 233 -0.96 8.73 26.29
N ARG A 234 -1.68 7.75 25.71
CA ARG A 234 -2.18 6.57 26.43
C ARG A 234 -1.07 5.73 27.03
N HIS A 235 0.07 5.64 26.35
CA HIS A 235 1.28 4.97 26.83
C HIS A 235 2.14 5.87 27.75
N GLY A 236 1.61 7.01 28.20
CA GLY A 236 2.21 7.85 29.23
C GLY A 236 3.31 8.79 28.75
N HIS A 237 3.46 8.98 27.44
CA HIS A 237 4.36 9.98 26.88
C HIS A 237 3.68 11.35 26.73
N GLU A 238 4.46 12.40 26.53
CA GLU A 238 3.95 13.76 26.33
C GLU A 238 4.32 14.26 24.95
N ILE A 239 3.31 14.67 24.18
CA ILE A 239 3.54 15.38 22.92
C ILE A 239 3.94 16.81 23.27
N VAL A 240 5.19 17.18 22.99
CA VAL A 240 5.76 18.49 23.33
C VAL A 240 5.80 19.46 22.15
N ALA A 241 5.74 18.95 20.91
CA ALA A 241 5.64 19.74 19.69
C ALA A 241 5.11 18.89 18.53
N LEU A 242 4.67 19.57 17.49
CA LEU A 242 4.23 18.99 16.22
C LEU A 242 5.29 19.27 15.15
N ALA A 243 5.47 18.36 14.22
CA ALA A 243 6.36 18.53 13.08
C ALA A 243 5.68 18.16 11.77
N ASN A 244 5.95 18.93 10.72
CA ASN A 244 5.40 18.70 9.39
C ASN A 244 6.39 19.17 8.31
N LEU A 245 6.58 18.36 7.28
CA LEU A 245 7.15 18.81 6.02
C LEU A 245 6.01 19.14 5.05
N HIS A 246 6.17 20.21 4.29
CA HIS A 246 5.14 20.66 3.35
C HIS A 246 5.73 20.94 1.96
N PRO A 247 4.91 20.81 0.89
CA PRO A 247 5.33 21.14 -0.46
C PRO A 247 5.72 22.63 -0.57
N ASN A 248 6.59 22.93 -1.53
CA ASN A 248 6.89 24.31 -1.91
C ASN A 248 5.63 24.98 -2.49
N LYS A 249 5.40 26.26 -2.14
CA LYS A 249 4.18 27.04 -2.42
C LYS A 249 3.81 27.15 -3.90
N ASP A 250 4.73 26.87 -4.81
CA ASP A 250 4.50 26.90 -6.25
C ASP A 250 4.04 25.54 -6.83
N ILE A 251 3.91 24.49 -5.99
CA ILE A 251 3.55 23.12 -6.39
C ILE A 251 2.39 22.61 -5.52
N ASP A 252 1.17 22.59 -6.08
CA ASP A 252 -0.05 22.17 -5.37
C ASP A 252 -0.10 20.65 -5.06
N GLU A 253 0.58 19.82 -5.86
CA GLU A 253 0.71 18.37 -5.62
C GLU A 253 2.16 17.93 -5.92
N LEU A 254 2.86 17.47 -4.89
CA LEU A 254 4.18 16.83 -4.98
C LEU A 254 3.97 15.31 -5.03
N ASP A 255 4.75 14.61 -5.86
CA ASP A 255 4.83 13.14 -5.91
C ASP A 255 5.65 12.60 -4.69
N SER A 256 5.27 13.00 -3.48
CA SER A 256 5.87 12.50 -2.23
C SER A 256 5.15 11.24 -1.76
N TYR A 257 5.93 10.19 -1.50
CA TYR A 257 5.45 8.94 -0.89
C TYR A 257 5.46 9.00 0.64
N MET A 258 6.05 10.06 1.20
CA MET A 258 6.28 10.20 2.63
C MET A 258 5.20 11.07 3.30
N TYR A 259 4.68 12.10 2.62
CA TYR A 259 3.81 13.10 3.23
C TYR A 259 2.48 13.31 2.49
N GLN A 260 1.43 13.62 3.25
CA GLN A 260 0.13 13.99 2.72
C GLN A 260 0.18 15.43 2.19
N SER A 261 0.01 15.61 0.88
CA SER A 261 0.02 16.93 0.21
C SER A 261 -1.29 17.70 0.44
N VAL A 262 -2.41 16.99 0.58
CA VAL A 262 -3.76 17.58 0.67
C VAL A 262 -4.09 17.94 2.12
N GLY A 263 -4.37 19.22 2.37
CA GLY A 263 -4.77 19.72 3.69
C GLY A 263 -3.63 20.30 4.52
N HIS A 264 -2.41 20.44 3.98
CA HIS A 264 -1.28 20.98 4.72
C HIS A 264 -1.50 22.43 5.22
N GLU A 265 -2.35 23.22 4.57
CA GLU A 265 -2.74 24.57 4.99
C GLU A 265 -3.38 24.63 6.39
N ILE A 266 -3.92 23.50 6.87
CA ILE A 266 -4.65 23.43 8.13
C ILE A 266 -3.79 23.00 9.32
N ILE A 267 -2.53 22.62 9.08
CA ILE A 267 -1.60 22.13 10.10
C ILE A 267 -1.33 23.19 11.19
N ASP A 268 -1.34 24.48 10.81
CA ASP A 268 -1.23 25.57 11.78
C ASP A 268 -2.42 25.62 12.75
N LEU A 269 -3.61 25.13 12.34
CA LEU A 269 -4.77 25.03 13.23
C LEU A 269 -4.62 23.89 14.23
N PHE A 270 -3.97 22.78 13.87
CA PHE A 270 -3.67 21.69 14.82
C PHE A 270 -2.78 22.18 15.96
N ALA A 271 -1.71 22.88 15.62
CA ALA A 271 -0.79 23.47 16.60
C ALA A 271 -1.50 24.43 17.55
N LYS A 272 -2.39 25.28 17.02
CA LYS A 272 -3.24 26.18 17.83
C LYS A 272 -4.23 25.42 18.71
N ALA A 273 -4.90 24.40 18.17
CA ALA A 273 -5.91 23.61 18.89
C ALA A 273 -5.30 22.79 20.04
N MET A 274 -4.08 22.29 19.87
CA MET A 274 -3.32 21.56 20.90
C MET A 274 -2.52 22.49 21.82
N GLU A 275 -2.33 23.75 21.42
CA GLU A 275 -1.43 24.74 22.06
C GLU A 275 0.02 24.24 22.14
N LEU A 276 0.53 23.70 21.04
CA LEU A 276 1.87 23.16 20.93
C LEU A 276 2.71 23.93 19.89
N PRO A 277 4.04 24.01 20.06
CA PRO A 277 4.93 24.48 19.02
C PRO A 277 4.79 23.65 17.74
N LEU A 278 4.92 24.30 16.59
CA LEU A 278 4.94 23.67 15.28
C LEU A 278 6.31 23.87 14.63
N TYR A 279 6.99 22.77 14.34
CA TYR A 279 8.22 22.72 13.56
C TYR A 279 7.86 22.41 12.12
N ARG A 280 8.14 23.33 11.21
CA ARG A 280 7.70 23.23 9.83
C ARG A 280 8.83 23.59 8.88
N ALA A 281 9.03 22.76 7.85
CA ALA A 281 10.00 23.00 6.80
C ALA A 281 9.45 22.59 5.43
N GLU A 282 9.95 23.25 4.39
CA GLU A 282 9.66 22.93 2.99
C GLU A 282 10.40 21.66 2.59
N ILE A 283 9.73 20.80 1.82
CA ILE A 283 10.35 19.67 1.12
C ILE A 283 11.17 20.26 -0.04
N LYS A 284 12.48 20.03 -0.04
CA LYS A 284 13.40 20.44 -1.09
C LYS A 284 13.92 19.25 -1.90
N GLY A 285 14.02 18.08 -1.27
CA GLY A 285 14.42 16.84 -1.90
C GLY A 285 13.29 16.16 -2.66
N ASP A 286 13.64 15.30 -3.60
CA ASP A 286 12.71 14.42 -4.30
C ASP A 286 12.71 13.03 -3.65
N ALA A 287 11.73 12.17 -3.99
CA ALA A 287 11.75 10.76 -3.60
C ALA A 287 12.79 9.97 -4.43
N GLN A 288 14.07 10.23 -4.20
CA GLN A 288 15.18 9.67 -5.00
C GLN A 288 15.37 8.17 -4.72
N THR A 289 15.30 7.76 -3.46
CA THR A 289 15.26 6.35 -3.08
C THR A 289 13.81 5.93 -2.94
N THR A 290 13.29 5.10 -3.84
CA THR A 290 11.93 4.53 -3.71
C THR A 290 11.89 3.13 -3.10
N ASN A 291 13.07 2.54 -2.85
CA ASN A 291 13.21 1.22 -2.25
C ASN A 291 12.72 1.18 -0.79
N LYS A 292 12.43 -0.03 -0.30
CA LYS A 292 11.99 -0.28 1.10
C LYS A 292 13.06 0.04 2.12
N GLU A 293 14.32 -0.18 1.77
CA GLU A 293 15.46 0.09 2.64
C GLU A 293 16.06 1.47 2.32
N TYR A 294 16.24 2.28 3.37
CA TYR A 294 16.99 3.53 3.31
C TYR A 294 18.25 3.33 4.16
N ASN A 295 19.29 2.78 3.55
CA ASN A 295 20.48 2.30 4.27
C ASN A 295 21.51 3.41 4.52
N HIS A 296 21.52 4.45 3.68
CA HIS A 296 22.47 5.56 3.75
C HIS A 296 21.79 6.88 3.36
N PRO A 297 22.21 8.03 3.93
CA PRO A 297 21.75 9.36 3.50
C PRO A 297 21.98 9.55 2.00
N VAL A 298 20.99 10.13 1.31
CA VAL A 298 21.05 10.45 -0.12
C VAL A 298 20.86 11.94 -0.28
N ASP A 299 21.89 12.62 -0.80
CA ASP A 299 21.83 14.06 -1.05
C ASP A 299 20.65 14.40 -1.98
N GLY A 300 19.78 15.31 -1.51
CA GLY A 300 18.60 15.74 -2.26
C GLY A 300 17.39 14.80 -2.16
N ASP A 301 17.38 13.88 -1.20
CA ASP A 301 16.20 13.05 -0.89
C ASP A 301 15.32 13.70 0.20
N GLU A 302 13.99 13.57 0.08
CA GLU A 302 13.00 14.10 1.03
C GLU A 302 13.25 13.65 2.49
N VAL A 303 13.92 12.53 2.70
CA VAL A 303 14.30 12.02 4.03
C VAL A 303 15.28 12.95 4.76
N GLU A 304 16.16 13.62 4.02
CA GLU A 304 17.15 14.52 4.61
C GLU A 304 16.51 15.83 5.09
N ASP A 305 15.44 16.29 4.43
CA ASP A 305 14.66 17.44 4.90
C ASP A 305 14.04 17.15 6.28
N LEU A 306 13.61 15.91 6.52
CA LEU A 306 13.10 15.48 7.83
C LEU A 306 14.20 15.45 8.87
N TYR A 307 15.38 14.95 8.50
CA TYR A 307 16.53 14.97 9.39
C TYR A 307 16.90 16.39 9.80
N GLU A 308 17.01 17.32 8.83
CA GLU A 308 17.31 18.73 9.09
C GLU A 308 16.25 19.43 9.94
N LEU A 309 14.98 19.03 9.82
CA LEU A 309 13.91 19.56 10.65
C LEU A 309 14.08 19.12 12.11
N LEU A 310 14.31 17.81 12.34
CA LEU A 310 14.34 17.24 13.68
C LEU A 310 15.66 17.50 14.43
N GLU A 311 16.80 17.59 13.73
CA GLU A 311 18.12 17.83 14.34
C GLU A 311 18.20 19.14 15.13
N LYS A 312 17.37 20.13 14.77
CA LYS A 312 17.35 21.47 15.39
C LYS A 312 16.68 21.51 16.77
N HIS A 313 16.12 20.39 17.23
CA HIS A 313 15.25 20.36 18.40
C HIS A 313 15.68 19.28 19.40
N THR A 314 15.61 19.61 20.69
CA THR A 314 15.91 18.67 21.78
C THR A 314 14.68 17.83 22.09
N ILE A 315 14.65 16.60 21.56
CA ILE A 315 13.51 15.69 21.61
C ILE A 315 14.00 14.27 21.94
N GLU A 316 13.13 13.41 22.47
CA GLU A 316 13.51 12.05 22.88
C GLU A 316 12.92 10.99 21.95
N ALA A 317 11.76 11.28 21.36
CA ALA A 317 11.05 10.35 20.50
C ALA A 317 10.22 11.06 19.41
N VAL A 318 9.89 10.31 18.37
CA VAL A 318 9.10 10.76 17.23
C VAL A 318 7.87 9.86 17.07
N SER A 319 6.68 10.45 17.10
CA SER A 319 5.42 9.76 16.81
C SER A 319 5.15 9.72 15.31
N VAL A 320 4.85 8.53 14.78
CA VAL A 320 4.63 8.29 13.34
C VAL A 320 3.30 7.56 13.12
N GLY A 321 2.40 8.17 12.33
CA GLY A 321 1.11 7.60 11.96
C GLY A 321 1.15 6.71 10.72
N ALA A 322 2.03 5.70 10.69
CA ALA A 322 2.07 4.73 9.59
C ALA A 322 1.41 3.40 10.02
N ILE A 323 0.48 2.86 9.22
CA ILE A 323 -0.17 1.57 9.51
C ILE A 323 0.57 0.42 8.81
N PHE A 324 0.63 0.41 7.47
CA PHE A 324 1.31 -0.66 6.71
C PHE A 324 2.37 -0.14 5.71
N SER A 325 2.54 1.17 5.58
CA SER A 325 3.62 1.76 4.78
C SER A 325 5.03 1.53 5.33
N GLU A 326 5.70 0.47 4.85
CA GLU A 326 7.11 0.16 5.21
C GLU A 326 8.02 1.32 4.77
N TYR A 327 7.67 1.98 3.65
CA TYR A 327 8.38 3.14 3.13
C TYR A 327 8.49 4.29 4.15
N GLN A 328 7.36 4.70 4.72
CA GLN A 328 7.29 5.80 5.68
C GLN A 328 7.97 5.41 7.00
N ASN A 329 7.65 4.21 7.51
CA ASN A 329 8.19 3.76 8.79
C ASN A 329 9.72 3.62 8.76
N ASN A 330 10.28 3.01 7.71
CA ASN A 330 11.72 2.77 7.61
C ASN A 330 12.51 4.08 7.46
N ARG A 331 11.97 5.06 6.75
CA ARG A 331 12.63 6.37 6.58
C ARG A 331 12.65 7.18 7.87
N VAL A 332 11.52 7.24 8.58
CA VAL A 332 11.49 7.90 9.89
C VAL A 332 12.39 7.15 10.88
N ALA A 333 12.39 5.81 10.85
CA ALA A 333 13.32 5.01 11.66
C ALA A 333 14.78 5.30 11.35
N ASN A 334 15.17 5.47 10.08
CA ASN A 334 16.52 5.85 9.71
C ASN A 334 16.91 7.22 10.29
N VAL A 335 16.06 8.24 10.12
CA VAL A 335 16.30 9.59 10.65
C VAL A 335 16.43 9.55 12.18
N CYS A 336 15.51 8.86 12.85
CA CYS A 336 15.51 8.74 14.30
C CYS A 336 16.75 8.00 14.81
N GLN A 337 17.16 6.92 14.14
CA GLN A 337 18.38 6.19 14.49
C GLN A 337 19.61 7.10 14.42
N ARG A 338 19.73 7.93 13.38
CA ARG A 338 20.85 8.88 13.22
C ARG A 338 20.84 9.98 14.29
N LEU A 339 19.65 10.43 14.69
CA LEU A 339 19.47 11.46 15.72
C LEU A 339 19.41 10.89 17.14
N ASN A 340 19.58 9.57 17.31
CA ASN A 340 19.44 8.88 18.59
C ASN A 340 18.07 9.13 19.28
N LEU A 341 17.00 9.05 18.49
CA LEU A 341 15.60 9.21 18.89
C LEU A 341 14.87 7.87 18.85
N GLN A 342 13.87 7.71 19.72
CA GLN A 342 12.98 6.55 19.66
C GLN A 342 11.82 6.77 18.69
N VAL A 343 11.49 5.76 17.86
CA VAL A 343 10.28 5.80 17.03
C VAL A 343 9.09 5.22 17.78
N LEU A 344 7.98 5.96 17.81
CA LEU A 344 6.71 5.55 18.41
C LEU A 344 5.66 5.38 17.30
N ALA A 345 5.54 4.16 16.79
CA ALA A 345 4.58 3.77 15.75
C ALA A 345 3.60 2.70 16.29
N TYR A 346 2.73 3.09 17.22
CA TYR A 346 1.82 2.20 17.94
C TYR A 346 0.75 1.55 17.05
N ILE A 347 0.45 2.17 15.91
CA ILE A 347 -0.53 1.67 14.95
C ILE A 347 0.09 0.81 13.84
N TRP A 348 1.42 0.67 13.84
CA TRP A 348 2.16 -0.09 12.84
C TRP A 348 1.80 -1.58 12.86
N GLN A 349 1.52 -2.14 11.69
CA GLN A 349 1.15 -3.53 11.48
C GLN A 349 -0.10 -4.02 12.23
N ARG A 350 -0.94 -3.11 12.71
CA ARG A 350 -2.22 -3.45 13.36
C ARG A 350 -3.32 -3.73 12.34
N ASP A 351 -4.34 -4.49 12.76
CA ASP A 351 -5.50 -4.76 11.93
C ASP A 351 -6.28 -3.47 11.65
N GLN A 352 -6.58 -3.21 10.38
CA GLN A 352 -7.23 -1.96 9.97
C GLN A 352 -8.70 -1.87 10.42
N HIS A 353 -9.42 -3.00 10.55
CA HIS A 353 -10.81 -2.97 11.02
C HIS A 353 -10.87 -2.62 12.50
N GLU A 354 -9.98 -3.20 13.29
CA GLU A 354 -9.80 -2.82 14.70
C GLU A 354 -9.43 -1.35 14.82
N LEU A 355 -8.39 -0.91 14.10
CA LEU A 355 -7.94 0.48 14.13
C LEU A 355 -9.04 1.48 13.77
N LEU A 356 -9.81 1.22 12.70
CA LEU A 356 -10.89 2.13 12.31
C LEU A 356 -11.94 2.26 13.43
N ASN A 357 -12.30 1.15 14.08
CA ASN A 357 -13.23 1.17 15.21
C ASN A 357 -12.64 1.93 16.40
N GLU A 358 -11.39 1.65 16.76
CA GLU A 358 -10.72 2.32 17.88
C GLU A 358 -10.57 3.84 17.65
N MET A 359 -10.27 4.27 16.42
CA MET A 359 -10.23 5.69 16.04
C MET A 359 -11.58 6.36 16.29
N ILE A 360 -12.68 5.72 15.85
CA ILE A 360 -14.04 6.22 16.03
C ILE A 360 -14.40 6.27 17.52
N GLU A 361 -14.11 5.20 18.27
CA GLU A 361 -14.38 5.10 19.71
C GLU A 361 -13.54 6.08 20.54
N SER A 362 -12.37 6.44 20.04
CA SER A 362 -11.48 7.44 20.64
C SER A 362 -11.86 8.88 20.26
N ASN A 363 -12.99 9.08 19.56
CA ASN A 363 -13.48 10.36 19.08
C ASN A 363 -12.48 11.09 18.18
N VAL A 364 -11.79 10.36 17.29
CA VAL A 364 -11.08 10.99 16.17
C VAL A 364 -12.12 11.42 15.14
N GLU A 365 -12.59 12.66 15.24
CA GLU A 365 -13.57 13.23 14.31
C GLU A 365 -12.87 13.63 13.01
N ALA A 366 -12.62 12.67 12.14
CA ALA A 366 -12.03 12.92 10.82
C ALA A 366 -13.04 12.73 9.70
N ILE A 367 -12.94 13.59 8.67
CA ILE A 367 -13.75 13.53 7.46
C ILE A 367 -12.92 13.11 6.25
N LEU A 368 -13.55 12.48 5.25
CA LEU A 368 -12.90 12.18 3.98
C LEU A 368 -12.76 13.46 3.13
N ILE A 369 -11.55 13.74 2.65
CA ILE A 369 -11.23 14.92 1.82
C ILE A 369 -10.73 14.58 0.42
N LYS A 370 -10.29 13.33 0.21
CA LYS A 370 -9.94 12.77 -1.12
C LYS A 370 -10.35 11.31 -1.15
N THR A 371 -10.72 10.79 -2.32
CA THR A 371 -11.01 9.37 -2.53
C THR A 371 -10.47 8.92 -3.87
N ALA A 372 -9.79 7.78 -3.92
CA ALA A 372 -9.22 7.16 -5.12
C ALA A 372 -9.48 5.64 -5.21
N ALA A 373 -10.33 5.07 -4.34
CA ALA A 373 -10.66 3.64 -4.34
C ALA A 373 -11.99 3.32 -5.02
N LEU A 374 -12.12 2.07 -5.53
CA LEU A 374 -13.34 1.62 -6.18
C LEU A 374 -14.53 1.63 -5.20
N GLY A 375 -15.64 2.16 -5.70
CA GLY A 375 -16.88 2.27 -4.92
C GLY A 375 -16.92 3.48 -3.98
N LEU A 376 -15.79 4.14 -3.72
CA LEU A 376 -15.81 5.46 -3.13
C LEU A 376 -16.18 6.51 -4.18
N GLN A 377 -17.29 7.21 -3.96
CA GLN A 377 -17.78 8.23 -4.87
C GLN A 377 -17.60 9.62 -4.25
N PRO A 378 -16.81 10.53 -4.85
CA PRO A 378 -16.53 11.84 -4.29
C PRO A 378 -17.80 12.62 -3.88
N LYS A 379 -18.81 12.64 -4.76
CA LYS A 379 -20.09 13.34 -4.52
C LYS A 379 -20.92 12.79 -3.36
N GLN A 380 -20.66 11.55 -2.95
CA GLN A 380 -21.44 10.88 -1.90
C GLN A 380 -20.68 10.75 -0.59
N HIS A 381 -19.35 10.72 -0.64
CA HIS A 381 -18.51 10.31 0.50
C HIS A 381 -17.58 11.41 1.02
N LEU A 382 -17.19 12.39 0.19
CA LEU A 382 -16.40 13.51 0.70
C LEU A 382 -17.20 14.32 1.72
N GLY A 383 -16.52 14.75 2.77
CA GLY A 383 -17.11 15.48 3.90
C GLY A 383 -17.76 14.58 4.96
N LYS A 384 -17.95 13.27 4.69
CA LYS A 384 -18.47 12.34 5.71
C LYS A 384 -17.39 11.96 6.70
N THR A 385 -17.81 11.81 7.94
CA THR A 385 -16.98 11.37 9.06
C THR A 385 -16.58 9.89 8.94
N LEU A 386 -15.52 9.47 9.64
CA LEU A 386 -15.15 8.05 9.76
C LEU A 386 -16.30 7.19 10.28
N ALA A 387 -17.07 7.70 11.26
CA ALA A 387 -18.22 6.98 11.81
C ALA A 387 -19.31 6.73 10.76
N GLU A 388 -19.63 7.74 9.95
CA GLU A 388 -20.59 7.61 8.85
C GLU A 388 -20.07 6.70 7.73
N MET A 389 -18.76 6.75 7.48
CA MET A 389 -18.11 5.96 6.42
C MET A 389 -17.87 4.51 6.84
N ARG A 390 -17.74 4.18 8.13
CA ARG A 390 -17.44 2.84 8.63
C ARG A 390 -18.25 1.70 7.97
N PRO A 391 -19.61 1.72 7.96
CA PRO A 391 -20.37 0.63 7.34
C PRO A 391 -20.09 0.52 5.83
N ILE A 392 -19.87 1.66 5.16
CA ILE A 392 -19.56 1.70 3.72
C ILE A 392 -18.16 1.14 3.50
N LEU A 393 -17.15 1.57 4.25
CA LEU A 393 -15.77 1.12 4.13
C LEU A 393 -15.66 -0.39 4.36
N PHE A 394 -16.34 -0.94 5.38
CA PHE A 394 -16.35 -2.38 5.63
C PHE A 394 -17.01 -3.15 4.49
N GLN A 395 -18.15 -2.67 3.99
CA GLN A 395 -18.81 -3.28 2.84
C GLN A 395 -17.93 -3.23 1.58
N LEU A 396 -17.26 -2.10 1.33
CA LEU A 396 -16.37 -1.94 0.19
C LEU A 396 -15.11 -2.80 0.35
N ALA A 397 -14.61 -3.01 1.55
CA ALA A 397 -13.47 -3.90 1.80
C ALA A 397 -13.85 -5.36 1.52
N GLU A 398 -15.02 -5.81 1.98
CA GLU A 398 -15.53 -7.15 1.65
C GLU A 398 -15.78 -7.33 0.15
N LYS A 399 -16.34 -6.29 -0.50
CA LYS A 399 -16.78 -6.38 -1.90
C LYS A 399 -15.64 -6.17 -2.89
N TYR A 400 -14.74 -5.25 -2.59
CA TYR A 400 -13.72 -4.77 -3.53
C TYR A 400 -12.29 -4.86 -2.99
N GLY A 401 -12.08 -5.35 -1.77
CA GLY A 401 -10.75 -5.48 -1.19
C GLY A 401 -10.06 -4.16 -0.88
N ILE A 402 -10.82 -3.07 -0.72
CA ILE A 402 -10.25 -1.78 -0.31
C ILE A 402 -9.69 -1.87 1.11
N ASN A 403 -8.70 -1.05 1.41
CA ASN A 403 -8.16 -0.85 2.74
C ASN A 403 -9.11 0.03 3.56
N VAL A 404 -9.67 -0.53 4.65
CA VAL A 404 -10.64 0.21 5.49
C VAL A 404 -10.05 1.44 6.18
N CYS A 405 -8.73 1.50 6.35
CA CYS A 405 -8.02 2.68 6.81
C CYS A 405 -7.45 3.52 5.65
N GLY A 406 -7.76 3.24 4.39
CA GLY A 406 -7.35 4.09 3.27
C GLY A 406 -5.86 4.00 2.90
N GLU A 407 -5.17 2.95 3.34
CA GLU A 407 -3.77 2.70 3.00
C GLU A 407 -3.54 2.76 1.48
N GLY A 408 -2.35 3.22 1.08
CA GLY A 408 -2.00 3.35 -0.34
C GLY A 408 -2.69 4.52 -1.07
N GLY A 409 -3.24 5.49 -0.34
CA GLY A 409 -3.87 6.69 -0.91
C GLY A 409 -5.30 6.46 -1.41
N GLU A 410 -5.93 5.37 -0.98
CA GLU A 410 -7.31 5.02 -1.35
C GLU A 410 -8.34 6.08 -0.93
N PHE A 411 -8.09 6.75 0.19
CA PHE A 411 -8.74 7.99 0.57
C PHE A 411 -7.87 8.76 1.57
N GLU A 412 -8.01 10.07 1.56
CA GLU A 412 -7.35 10.95 2.54
C GLU A 412 -8.37 11.50 3.51
N THR A 413 -7.90 11.79 4.72
CA THR A 413 -8.76 12.32 5.79
C THR A 413 -8.21 13.62 6.34
N LEU A 414 -9.12 14.39 6.95
CA LEU A 414 -8.79 15.57 7.73
C LEU A 414 -9.47 15.45 9.09
N THR A 415 -8.68 15.47 10.16
CA THR A 415 -9.21 15.49 11.52
C THR A 415 -9.67 16.89 11.90
N LEU A 416 -10.94 16.99 12.28
CA LEU A 416 -11.58 18.22 12.72
C LEU A 416 -11.56 18.36 14.25
N ASP A 417 -11.63 17.25 14.97
CA ASP A 417 -11.56 17.24 16.43
C ASP A 417 -10.99 15.91 16.96
N CYS A 418 -10.37 15.97 18.14
CA CYS A 418 -9.92 14.79 18.87
C CYS A 418 -9.66 15.11 20.35
N SER A 419 -9.44 14.08 21.17
CA SER A 419 -9.20 14.25 22.61
C SER A 419 -7.94 15.04 22.98
N LEU A 420 -7.05 15.34 22.03
CA LEU A 420 -5.84 16.13 22.26
C LEU A 420 -6.04 17.62 21.98
N PHE A 421 -7.16 18.02 21.37
CA PHE A 421 -7.48 19.42 21.14
C PHE A 421 -8.06 20.02 22.42
N LYS A 422 -7.47 21.10 22.93
CA LYS A 422 -7.82 21.63 24.26
C LYS A 422 -9.10 22.46 24.25
N HIS A 423 -9.25 23.37 23.29
CA HIS A 423 -10.28 24.41 23.34
C HIS A 423 -10.93 24.74 21.99
N GLN A 424 -10.49 24.09 20.90
CA GLN A 424 -10.92 24.47 19.55
C GLN A 424 -11.05 23.22 18.69
N ARG A 425 -12.26 22.99 18.17
CA ARG A 425 -12.46 22.14 17.00
C ARG A 425 -12.20 22.95 15.74
N ILE A 426 -11.71 22.28 14.72
CA ILE A 426 -11.54 22.86 13.40
C ILE A 426 -12.91 22.86 12.70
N VAL A 427 -13.24 23.98 12.06
CA VAL A 427 -14.48 24.16 11.30
C VAL A 427 -14.09 24.65 9.91
N LEU A 428 -14.58 23.95 8.88
CA LEU A 428 -14.30 24.21 7.47
C LEU A 428 -15.27 25.23 6.86
#